data_AF-A0A0S9C5T6-F1
#
_entry.id   AF-A0A0S9C5T6-F1
#
_cell.length_a   1.000
_cell.length_b   1.000
_cell.length_c   1.000
_cell.angle_alpha   90.00
_cell.angle_beta   90.00
_cell.angle_gamma   90.00
#
_symmetry.space_group_name_H-M   'P 1'
#
loop_
_entity.id
_entity.type
_entity.pdbx_description
1 polymer ?
#
loop_
_entity_poly.entity_id
_entity_poly.type
_entity_poly.pdbx_seq_one_letter_code
_entity_poly.pdbx_strand_id
1 'polypeptide(L)'
;MARLDADKVRPMDDSSPIRDFPKYGRPLVCVNGIYGKAVAWSNNYGLIEWLDVSGKYHLGWAQSASIKRVTADEWKGSSGL
;
A
#
# COMPACT_ATOMS: atom_id res chain seq x y z
N MET A 1 -6.22 10.78 13.04
CA MET A 1 -4.81 11.16 13.21
C MET A 1 -3.88 9.95 13.06
N ALA A 2 -3.88 9.26 11.90
CA ALA A 2 -3.08 8.04 11.69
C ALA A 2 -2.23 8.06 10.39
N ARG A 3 -2.34 9.13 9.57
CA ARG A 3 -1.55 9.29 8.33
C ARG A 3 -0.21 10.01 8.55
N LEU A 4 -0.14 10.88 9.55
CA LEU A 4 1.02 11.76 9.81
C LEU A 4 2.29 11.02 10.26
N ASP A 5 2.21 9.77 10.71
CA ASP A 5 3.39 9.01 11.14
C ASP A 5 3.89 8.00 10.11
N ALA A 6 3.05 7.54 9.17
CA ALA A 6 3.52 6.67 8.09
C ALA A 6 4.29 7.44 6.99
N ASP A 7 4.04 8.74 6.85
CA ASP A 7 4.85 9.64 6.00
C ASP A 7 6.28 9.82 6.53
N LYS A 8 6.55 9.51 7.81
CA LYS A 8 7.88 9.64 8.43
C LYS A 8 8.76 8.40 8.30
N VAL A 9 8.22 7.27 7.85
CA VAL A 9 8.97 6.01 7.66
C VAL A 9 9.19 5.76 6.16
N ARG A 10 9.51 6.81 5.42
CA ARG A 10 9.93 6.68 4.03
C ARG A 10 11.31 5.99 4.00
N PRO A 11 11.57 5.05 3.08
CA PRO A 11 12.94 4.65 2.75
C PRO A 11 13.72 5.89 2.31
N MET A 12 14.76 6.27 3.07
CA MET A 12 15.49 7.55 2.96
C MET A 12 16.08 7.86 1.56
N ASP A 13 16.21 6.86 0.69
CA ASP A 13 16.88 6.98 -0.60
C ASP A 13 16.00 7.49 -1.76
N ASP A 14 14.71 7.75 -1.53
CA ASP A 14 13.84 8.34 -2.55
C ASP A 14 13.49 9.79 -2.17
N SER A 15 13.91 10.76 -3.00
CA SER A 15 13.57 12.18 -2.83
C SER A 15 12.35 12.61 -3.66
N SER A 16 11.75 11.71 -4.44
CA SER A 16 10.63 12.04 -5.33
C SER A 16 9.41 12.50 -4.53
N PRO A 17 8.52 13.35 -5.08
CA PRO A 17 7.28 13.69 -4.40
C PRO A 17 6.40 12.44 -4.19
N ILE A 18 5.76 12.36 -3.03
CA ILE A 18 4.71 11.36 -2.76
C ILE A 18 3.42 11.83 -3.41
N ARG A 19 2.72 10.92 -4.07
CA ARG A 19 1.45 11.16 -4.74
C ARG A 19 0.39 10.21 -4.18
N ASP A 20 -0.71 10.74 -3.69
CA ASP A 20 -1.83 9.95 -3.22
C ASP A 20 -2.64 9.35 -4.38
N PHE A 21 -3.14 8.14 -4.18
CA PHE A 21 -4.25 7.63 -4.98
C PHE A 21 -5.57 8.23 -4.49
N PRO A 22 -6.52 8.53 -5.40
CA PRO A 22 -7.85 8.97 -5.01
C PRO A 22 -8.51 7.94 -4.09
N LYS A 23 -9.36 8.41 -3.17
CA LYS A 23 -10.05 7.54 -2.19
C LYS A 23 -10.84 6.43 -2.86
N TYR A 24 -11.47 6.74 -3.99
CA TYR A 24 -12.18 5.78 -4.84
C TYR A 24 -11.28 5.38 -6.01
N GLY A 25 -11.18 4.08 -6.27
CA GLY A 25 -10.31 3.56 -7.34
C GLY A 25 -8.87 3.25 -6.90
N ARG A 26 -8.62 3.09 -5.59
CA ARG A 26 -7.32 2.59 -5.11
C ARG A 26 -7.03 1.20 -5.71
N PRO A 27 -5.86 1.00 -6.33
CA PRO A 27 -5.50 -0.30 -6.89
C PRO A 27 -5.41 -1.37 -5.80
N LEU A 28 -6.00 -2.53 -6.06
CA LEU A 28 -5.72 -3.75 -5.31
C LEU A 28 -4.32 -4.24 -5.70
N VAL A 29 -3.52 -4.59 -4.70
CA VAL A 29 -2.14 -5.04 -4.91
C VAL A 29 -1.80 -6.24 -4.03
N CYS A 30 -0.78 -6.98 -4.46
CA CYS A 30 -0.13 -8.03 -3.72
C CYS A 30 1.38 -7.77 -3.63
N VAL A 31 1.94 -7.86 -2.42
CA VAL A 31 3.37 -7.70 -2.14
C VAL A 31 3.82 -8.88 -1.29
N ASN A 32 4.68 -9.76 -1.82
CA ASN A 32 5.18 -10.94 -1.11
C ASN A 32 4.07 -11.78 -0.43
N GLY A 33 2.89 -11.89 -1.06
CA GLY A 33 1.75 -12.64 -0.53
C GLY A 33 0.81 -11.83 0.38
N ILE A 34 1.15 -10.58 0.71
CA ILE A 34 0.28 -9.65 1.44
C ILE A 34 -0.62 -8.92 0.43
N TYR A 35 -1.94 -9.05 0.60
CA TYR A 35 -2.93 -8.39 -0.24
C TYR A 35 -3.39 -7.09 0.44
N GLY A 36 -3.23 -5.96 -0.26
CA GLY A 36 -3.51 -4.62 0.25
C GLY A 36 -4.04 -3.66 -0.81
N LYS A 37 -4.35 -2.41 -0.43
CA LYS A 37 -4.64 -1.32 -1.36
C LYS A 37 -3.46 -0.38 -1.43
N ALA A 38 -3.07 0.02 -2.65
CA ALA A 38 -2.11 1.09 -2.83
C ALA A 38 -2.79 2.44 -2.54
N VAL A 39 -2.29 3.17 -1.54
CA VAL A 39 -2.87 4.44 -1.08
C VAL A 39 -2.05 5.65 -1.52
N ALA A 40 -0.75 5.49 -1.71
CA ALA A 40 0.15 6.50 -2.25
C ALA A 40 1.34 5.84 -2.97
N TRP A 41 2.10 6.63 -3.72
CA TRP A 41 3.28 6.18 -4.43
C TRP A 41 4.32 7.28 -4.60
N SER A 42 5.56 6.87 -4.77
CA SER A 42 6.69 7.66 -5.24
C SER A 42 7.32 6.95 -6.45
N ASN A 43 8.41 7.48 -6.99
CA ASN A 43 9.04 6.89 -8.17
C ASN A 43 9.45 5.42 -7.94
N ASN A 44 9.99 5.10 -6.76
CA ASN A 44 10.55 3.78 -6.46
C ASN A 44 9.74 2.96 -5.44
N TYR A 45 8.73 3.56 -4.80
CA TYR A 45 7.98 2.90 -3.72
C TYR A 45 6.47 3.13 -3.83
N GLY A 46 5.69 2.19 -3.31
CA GLY A 46 4.27 2.33 -3.08
C GLY A 46 3.94 2.17 -1.59
N LEU A 47 3.04 3.02 -1.09
CA LEU A 47 2.47 2.91 0.25
C LEU A 47 1.23 2.03 0.17
N ILE A 48 1.27 0.92 0.89
CA ILE A 48 0.22 -0.10 0.87
C ILE A 48 -0.45 -0.13 2.25
N GLU A 49 -1.78 -0.11 2.26
CA GLU A 49 -2.57 -0.42 3.45
C GLU A 49 -3.11 -1.85 3.35
N TRP A 50 -3.07 -2.61 4.45
CA TRP A 50 -3.62 -3.95 4.50
C TRP A 50 -4.13 -4.30 5.91
N LEU A 51 -4.96 -5.34 6.01
CA LEU A 51 -5.34 -5.96 7.26
C LEU A 51 -4.57 -7.28 7.38
N ASP A 52 -3.98 -7.57 8.53
CA ASP A 52 -3.42 -8.89 8.77
C ASP A 52 -4.52 -9.93 9.08
N VAL A 53 -4.09 -11.18 9.33
CA VAL A 53 -5.00 -12.30 9.64
C VAL A 53 -5.83 -12.10 10.92
N SER A 54 -5.40 -11.20 11.81
CA SER A 54 -6.14 -10.83 13.03
C SER A 54 -7.12 -9.67 12.80
N GLY A 55 -7.17 -9.14 11.58
CA GLY A 55 -7.96 -7.96 11.24
C GLY A 55 -7.32 -6.64 11.69
N LYS A 56 -6.05 -6.65 12.09
CA LYS A 56 -5.33 -5.44 12.49
C LYS A 56 -4.89 -4.65 11.26
N TYR A 57 -5.09 -3.34 11.30
CA TYR A 57 -4.67 -2.42 10.24
C TYR A 57 -3.17 -2.17 10.25
N HIS A 58 -2.59 -2.21 9.05
CA HIS A 58 -1.19 -1.92 8.78
C HIS A 58 -1.06 -0.98 7.58
N LEU A 59 0.03 -0.22 7.59
CA LEU A 59 0.40 0.72 6.54
C LEU A 59 1.92 0.65 6.38
N GLY A 60 2.40 0.46 5.15
CA GLY A 60 3.83 0.24 4.92
C GLY A 60 4.26 0.48 3.49
N TRP A 61 5.51 0.92 3.34
CA TRP A 61 6.14 1.15 2.04
C TRP A 61 6.73 -0.15 1.50
N ALA A 62 6.54 -0.39 0.21
CA ALA A 62 7.16 -1.48 -0.54
C ALA A 62 7.80 -0.93 -1.81
N GLN A 63 8.90 -1.57 -2.26
CA GLN A 63 9.52 -1.21 -3.55
C GLN A 63 8.53 -1.45 -4.68
N SER A 64 8.38 -0.48 -5.58
CA SER A 64 7.44 -0.54 -6.71
C SER A 64 7.64 -1.80 -7.56
N ALA A 65 8.87 -2.27 -7.73
CA ALA A 65 9.19 -3.50 -8.45
C ALA A 65 8.61 -4.77 -7.82
N SER A 66 8.34 -4.76 -6.51
CA SER A 66 7.78 -5.88 -5.75
C SER A 66 6.25 -5.81 -5.63
N ILE A 67 5.63 -4.71 -6.08
CA ILE A 67 4.19 -4.49 -6.00
C ILE A 67 3.53 -5.01 -7.27
N LYS A 68 2.67 -6.03 -7.13
CA LYS A 68 1.86 -6.55 -8.23
C LYS A 68 0.43 -6.04 -8.11
N ARG A 69 -0.11 -5.46 -9.19
CA ARG A 69 -1.55 -5.19 -9.26
C ARG A 69 -2.30 -6.50 -9.38
N VAL A 70 -3.42 -6.61 -8.69
CA VAL A 70 -4.30 -7.77 -8.75
C VAL A 70 -5.72 -7.33 -9.10
N THR A 71 -6.44 -8.18 -9.79
CA THR A 71 -7.87 -8.02 -10.05
C THR A 71 -8.70 -8.39 -8.82
N ALA A 72 -10.00 -8.11 -8.86
CA ALA A 72 -10.91 -8.53 -7.80
C ALA A 72 -11.00 -10.06 -7.65
N ASP A 73 -10.91 -10.81 -8.76
CA ASP A 73 -10.89 -12.28 -8.75
C ASP A 73 -9.61 -12.87 -8.15
N GLU A 74 -8.47 -12.20 -8.31
CA GLU A 74 -7.18 -12.63 -7.75
C GLU A 74 -7.00 -12.22 -6.27
N TRP A 75 -7.89 -11.36 -5.77
CA TRP A 75 -7.80 -10.80 -4.43
C TRP A 75 -8.07 -11.85 -3.36
N LYS A 76 -7.12 -11.96 -2.40
CA LYS A 76 -7.24 -12.87 -1.24
C LYS A 76 -7.11 -12.14 0.10
N GLY A 77 -7.16 -10.81 0.09
CA GLY A 77 -7.09 -10.00 1.30
C GLY A 77 -8.44 -9.85 1.99
N SER A 78 -8.44 -9.32 3.21
CA SER A 78 -9.67 -9.07 3.96
C SER A 78 -10.57 -8.05 3.25
N SER A 79 -11.88 -8.35 3.17
CA SER A 79 -12.89 -7.51 2.51
C SER A 79 -13.29 -6.26 3.29
N GLY A 80 -12.87 -6.14 4.56
CA GLY A 80 -13.12 -4.97 5.42
C GLY A 80 -12.22 -3.77 5.15
N LEU A 81 -11.43 -3.81 4.07
CA LEU A 81 -10.50 -2.78 3.64
C LEU A 81 -11.14 -1.76 2.70
#